data_AF-A0A9W7A855-F1
#
_entry.id   AF-A0A9W7A855-F1
#
_cell.length_a   1.000
_cell.length_b   1.000
_cell.length_c   1.000
_cell.angle_alpha   90.00
_cell.angle_beta   90.00
_cell.angle_gamma   90.00
#
_symmetry.space_group_name_H-M   'P 1'
#
loop_
_entity.id
_entity.type
_entity.pdbx_description
1 polymer ?
#
loop_
_entity_poly.entity_id
_entity_poly.type
_entity_poly.pdbx_seq_one_letter_code
_entity_poly.pdbx_strand_id
1 'polypeptide(L)'
;MVRLQGGYDPAKPIGMDNYDKTHGEYDITPWNCEMCVTMKHKIALGNDETTRIFVNEGCCGEKSNEVRSRPYAQLGSVDVSMYNNCCCCGAEVWMVSTDGGDIAPAGNTGNCCNPTDKKMVEEISEKLQELKVARGNIGLMKMHNANGDKLAHVANMLDALASAKGVDAPPCSTVMDRTDFPNVTYDVQNWQEVPLCCRGKESYASKLHLEEFEIKFTNRTPCYQTNSRRPYAQLGVVAEQDVEVPCAYDCCSCEPVGGHAVEVDGVRVQPRLGMETELCQTIAMELQARKVALGNIGQLQKGEQIRDVVNHAETSLEAIMQKLGVQVPSKPE
;
A
#
# COMPACT_ATOMS: atom_id res chain seq x y z
N MET A 1 31.59 2.95 9.21
CA MET A 1 31.14 3.13 7.81
C MET A 1 30.89 1.73 7.25
N VAL A 2 29.68 1.20 7.44
CA VAL A 2 29.33 -0.15 6.94
C VAL A 2 28.96 0.00 5.47
N ARG A 3 29.77 -0.56 4.58
CA ARG A 3 29.45 -0.60 3.15
C ARG A 3 28.32 -1.60 2.95
N LEU A 4 27.15 -1.13 2.55
CA LEU A 4 26.11 -1.96 1.94
C LEU A 4 26.62 -2.36 0.55
N GLN A 5 27.34 -3.48 0.48
CA GLN A 5 27.68 -4.14 -0.78
C GLN A 5 26.63 -5.22 -1.06
N GLY A 6 25.68 -4.88 -1.91
CA GLY A 6 24.67 -5.81 -2.40
C GLY A 6 23.91 -5.18 -3.55
N GLY A 7 24.59 -4.97 -4.68
CA GLY A 7 23.92 -4.60 -5.92
C GLY A 7 23.11 -5.78 -6.45
N TYR A 8 21.87 -5.55 -6.83
CA TYR A 8 21.00 -6.52 -7.47
C TYR A 8 21.58 -6.97 -8.82
N ASP A 9 21.84 -8.27 -8.96
CA ASP A 9 22.28 -8.90 -10.22
C ASP A 9 21.10 -9.68 -10.83
N PRO A 10 20.45 -9.16 -11.89
CA PRO A 10 19.30 -9.81 -12.52
C PRO A 10 19.65 -11.12 -13.23
N ALA A 11 20.93 -11.43 -13.44
CA ALA A 11 21.37 -12.65 -14.12
C ALA A 11 21.68 -13.80 -13.15
N LYS A 12 21.77 -13.54 -11.85
CA LYS A 12 22.06 -14.57 -10.85
C LYS A 12 20.74 -15.23 -10.40
N PRO A 13 20.55 -16.55 -10.57
CA PRO A 13 19.39 -17.21 -10.00
C PRO A 13 19.39 -17.00 -8.49
N ILE A 14 18.30 -16.45 -7.98
CA ILE A 14 18.12 -16.13 -6.57
C ILE A 14 17.98 -17.45 -5.80
N GLY A 15 19.08 -17.95 -5.26
CA GLY A 15 19.10 -19.06 -4.31
C GLY A 15 18.79 -18.58 -2.89
N MET A 16 18.36 -19.51 -2.02
CA MET A 16 18.12 -19.25 -0.59
C MET A 16 19.32 -18.61 0.12
N ASP A 17 20.54 -18.82 -0.37
CA ASP A 17 21.77 -18.32 0.22
C ASP A 17 21.92 -16.78 0.17
N ASN A 18 21.07 -16.10 -0.61
CA ASN A 18 21.04 -14.63 -0.68
C ASN A 18 20.04 -14.00 0.30
N TYR A 19 19.27 -14.81 1.03
CA TYR A 19 18.26 -14.32 1.97
C TYR A 19 18.78 -14.32 3.41
N ASP A 20 18.74 -13.14 4.02
CA ASP A 20 19.14 -12.97 5.41
C ASP A 20 18.05 -13.49 6.35
N LYS A 21 18.39 -14.49 7.17
CA LYS A 21 17.53 -15.08 8.21
C LYS A 21 16.97 -14.06 9.21
N THR A 22 17.55 -12.86 9.28
CA THR A 22 17.09 -11.79 10.18
C THR A 22 15.72 -11.22 9.81
N HIS A 23 15.26 -11.36 8.56
CA HIS A 23 14.00 -10.76 8.10
C HIS A 23 12.81 -11.75 8.05
N GLY A 24 13.06 -13.02 8.39
CA GLY A 24 12.04 -14.06 8.52
C GLY A 24 11.79 -14.81 7.20
N GLU A 25 12.08 -16.11 7.24
CA GLU A 25 11.60 -17.07 6.25
C GLU A 25 10.39 -17.81 6.84
N TYR A 26 9.31 -17.88 6.08
CA TYR A 26 8.09 -18.55 6.52
C TYR A 26 7.78 -19.72 5.57
N ASP A 27 7.51 -20.88 6.15
CA ASP A 27 6.92 -22.00 5.43
C ASP A 27 5.41 -21.73 5.30
N ILE A 28 4.96 -21.48 4.09
CA ILE A 28 3.56 -21.20 3.76
C ILE A 28 2.96 -22.34 2.92
N THR A 29 3.57 -23.53 3.01
CA THR A 29 3.12 -24.73 2.29
C THR A 29 1.66 -25.02 2.65
N PRO A 30 0.72 -24.96 1.70
CA PRO A 30 -0.66 -25.31 1.98
C PRO A 30 -0.75 -26.80 2.32
N TRP A 31 -1.58 -27.15 3.31
CA TRP A 31 -1.83 -28.57 3.60
C TRP A 31 -2.62 -29.19 2.45
N ASN A 32 -2.04 -30.18 1.81
CA ASN A 32 -2.61 -30.94 0.71
C ASN A 32 -3.57 -32.01 1.26
N CYS A 33 -4.84 -31.94 0.84
CA CYS A 33 -5.77 -33.07 0.97
C CYS A 33 -5.29 -34.23 0.07
N GLU A 34 -4.44 -35.10 0.62
CA GLU A 34 -4.19 -36.50 0.20
C GLU A 34 -4.21 -36.87 -1.30
N MET A 35 -3.78 -36.01 -2.22
CA MET A 35 -3.62 -36.37 -3.62
C MET A 35 -2.21 -36.03 -4.12
N CYS A 36 -1.30 -37.01 -3.95
CA CYS A 36 -0.04 -37.28 -4.68
C CYS A 36 0.95 -36.14 -5.03
N VAL A 37 0.76 -34.90 -4.63
CA VAL A 37 1.68 -33.78 -4.95
C VAL A 37 2.12 -33.11 -3.67
N THR A 38 3.44 -33.07 -3.43
CA THR A 38 4.03 -32.27 -2.35
C THR A 38 4.40 -30.92 -2.95
N MET A 39 3.51 -29.93 -2.80
CA MET A 39 3.84 -28.54 -3.10
C MET A 39 4.47 -27.93 -1.85
N LYS A 40 5.67 -27.37 -1.94
CA LYS A 40 6.28 -26.61 -0.83
C LYS A 40 6.32 -25.14 -1.21
N HIS A 41 5.71 -24.30 -0.40
CA HIS A 41 5.70 -22.86 -0.62
C HIS A 41 6.47 -22.18 0.51
N LYS A 42 7.38 -21.29 0.15
CA LYS A 42 8.09 -20.45 1.12
C LYS A 42 7.95 -18.99 0.74
N ILE A 43 7.89 -18.13 1.75
CA ILE A 43 8.03 -16.69 1.56
C ILE A 43 9.22 -16.21 2.37
N ALA A 44 10.10 -15.48 1.70
CA ALA A 44 11.21 -14.78 2.31
C ALA A 44 10.94 -13.28 2.20
N LEU A 45 11.05 -12.58 3.33
CA LEU A 45 10.93 -11.13 3.38
C LEU A 45 12.35 -10.58 3.22
N GLY A 46 12.70 -10.11 2.03
CA GLY A 46 14.02 -9.53 1.78
C GLY A 46 14.10 -8.09 2.29
N ASN A 47 15.26 -7.48 2.08
CA ASN A 47 15.46 -6.06 2.34
C ASN A 47 14.54 -5.20 1.47
N ASP A 48 14.53 -5.41 0.15
CA ASP A 48 13.85 -4.49 -0.78
C ASP A 48 12.64 -5.11 -1.49
N GLU A 49 12.49 -6.43 -1.39
CA GLU A 49 11.41 -7.20 -2.00
C GLU A 49 10.99 -8.40 -1.16
N THR A 50 9.77 -8.85 -1.38
CA THR A 50 9.31 -10.17 -0.94
C THR A 50 9.58 -11.18 -2.04
N THR A 51 10.11 -12.35 -1.71
CA THR A 51 10.23 -13.46 -2.67
C THR A 51 9.41 -14.65 -2.21
N ARG A 52 8.48 -15.06 -3.06
CA ARG A 52 7.74 -16.31 -2.94
C ARG A 52 8.44 -17.37 -3.78
N ILE A 53 8.72 -18.51 -3.15
CA ILE A 53 9.31 -19.67 -3.81
C ILE A 53 8.26 -20.78 -3.78
N PHE A 54 7.83 -21.20 -4.96
CA PHE A 54 6.95 -22.33 -5.16
C PHE A 54 7.79 -23.50 -5.66
N VAL A 55 7.85 -24.57 -4.89
CA VAL A 55 8.50 -25.81 -5.27
C VAL A 55 7.42 -26.85 -5.47
N ASN A 56 7.18 -27.24 -6.72
CA ASN A 56 6.29 -28.34 -7.03
C ASN A 56 7.12 -29.63 -7.13
N GLU A 57 6.99 -30.51 -6.15
CA GLU A 57 7.52 -31.88 -6.23
C GLU A 57 6.37 -32.78 -6.69
N GLY A 58 6.18 -32.87 -8.01
CA GLY A 58 5.17 -33.74 -8.61
C GLY A 58 5.46 -35.22 -8.34
N CYS A 59 4.41 -36.05 -8.26
CA CYS A 59 4.52 -37.50 -8.06
C CYS A 59 5.38 -38.22 -9.14
N CYS A 60 5.55 -37.58 -10.30
CA CYS A 60 6.21 -38.14 -11.48
C CYS A 60 7.65 -37.62 -11.70
N GLY A 61 8.25 -36.94 -10.72
CA GLY A 61 9.68 -36.58 -10.74
C GLY A 61 10.04 -35.29 -11.48
N GLU A 62 9.11 -34.64 -12.16
CA GLU A 62 9.30 -33.28 -12.66
C GLU A 62 9.23 -32.29 -11.49
N LYS A 63 10.38 -31.69 -11.15
CA LYS A 63 10.48 -30.59 -10.20
C LYS A 63 10.41 -29.28 -10.98
N SER A 64 9.38 -28.48 -10.73
CA SER A 64 9.36 -27.09 -11.17
C SER A 64 9.52 -26.17 -9.96
N ASN A 65 10.50 -25.29 -10.04
CA ASN A 65 10.71 -24.22 -9.07
C ASN A 65 10.28 -22.91 -9.73
N GLU A 66 9.27 -22.26 -9.18
CA GLU A 66 8.88 -20.92 -9.57
C GLU A 66 9.27 -19.93 -8.47
N VAL A 67 10.08 -18.94 -8.83
CA VAL A 67 10.49 -17.86 -7.92
C VAL A 67 9.80 -16.58 -8.38
N ARG A 68 8.96 -16.01 -7.52
CA ARG A 68 8.29 -14.73 -7.75
C ARG A 68 8.78 -13.71 -6.74
N SER A 69 9.56 -12.75 -7.21
CA SER A 69 9.95 -11.57 -6.43
C SER A 69 8.99 -10.42 -6.67
N ARG A 70 8.73 -9.63 -5.62
CA ARG A 70 7.91 -8.42 -5.70
C ARG A 70 8.44 -7.33 -4.77
N PRO A 71 8.88 -6.18 -5.30
CA PRO A 71 9.29 -5.04 -4.49
C PRO A 71 8.20 -4.57 -3.54
N TYR A 72 8.57 -4.11 -2.34
CA TYR A 72 7.60 -3.58 -1.36
C TYR A 72 6.78 -2.40 -1.89
N ALA A 73 7.36 -1.59 -2.78
CA ALA A 73 6.68 -0.49 -3.47
C ALA A 73 5.53 -0.95 -4.39
N GLN A 74 5.51 -2.23 -4.79
CA GLN A 74 4.50 -2.83 -5.65
C GLN A 74 3.50 -3.69 -4.87
N LEU A 75 3.64 -3.80 -3.55
CA LEU A 75 2.61 -4.41 -2.71
C LEU A 75 1.49 -3.39 -2.50
N GLY A 76 0.28 -3.75 -2.93
CA GLY A 76 -0.93 -2.99 -2.64
C GLY A 76 -1.38 -3.28 -1.21
N SER A 77 -2.35 -4.17 -1.05
CA SER A 77 -2.76 -4.64 0.27
C SER A 77 -1.80 -5.69 0.82
N VAL A 78 -1.61 -5.70 2.14
CA VAL A 78 -0.94 -6.79 2.89
C VAL A 78 -1.70 -7.08 4.18
N ASP A 79 -3.02 -6.96 4.13
CA ASP A 79 -3.86 -7.09 5.32
C ASP A 79 -4.29 -8.53 5.59
N VAL A 80 -4.58 -8.80 6.85
CA VAL A 80 -5.19 -10.04 7.30
C VAL A 80 -6.64 -10.12 6.82
N SER A 81 -6.98 -11.21 6.14
CA SER A 81 -8.35 -11.58 5.76
C SER A 81 -8.76 -12.89 6.41
N MET A 82 -10.07 -13.06 6.60
CA MET A 82 -10.67 -14.25 7.19
C MET A 82 -11.79 -14.75 6.30
N TYR A 83 -11.78 -16.04 5.98
CA TYR A 83 -12.81 -16.72 5.22
C TYR A 83 -13.35 -17.94 5.97
N ASN A 84 -14.68 -18.04 6.11
CA ASN A 84 -15.35 -19.27 6.54
C ASN A 84 -15.71 -20.11 5.31
N ASN A 85 -14.71 -20.74 4.68
CA ASN A 85 -14.89 -21.37 3.36
C ASN A 85 -15.31 -22.85 3.42
N CYS A 86 -15.46 -23.46 4.60
CA CYS A 86 -15.85 -24.85 4.72
C CYS A 86 -17.24 -25.01 5.35
N CYS A 87 -18.23 -25.29 4.50
CA CYS A 87 -19.61 -25.63 4.86
C CYS A 87 -19.70 -26.86 5.80
N CYS A 88 -18.64 -27.67 5.90
CA CYS A 88 -18.62 -28.91 6.67
C CYS A 88 -17.92 -28.79 8.04
N CYS A 89 -17.09 -27.76 8.26
CA CYS A 89 -16.18 -27.71 9.43
C CYS A 89 -16.23 -26.38 10.21
N GLY A 90 -16.77 -25.29 9.64
CA GLY A 90 -16.93 -24.01 10.34
C GLY A 90 -15.65 -23.33 10.86
N ALA A 91 -14.47 -23.80 10.45
CA ALA A 91 -13.20 -23.25 10.89
C ALA A 91 -12.84 -21.97 10.12
N GLU A 92 -12.39 -20.95 10.86
CA GLU A 92 -11.88 -19.69 10.30
C GLU A 92 -10.55 -19.94 9.58
N VAL A 93 -10.47 -19.52 8.31
CA VAL A 93 -9.23 -19.52 7.53
C VAL A 93 -8.73 -18.09 7.42
N TRP A 94 -7.59 -17.83 8.05
CA TRP A 94 -6.86 -16.57 8.08
C TRP A 94 -5.75 -16.56 7.04
N MET A 95 -5.61 -15.46 6.31
CA MET A 95 -4.55 -15.31 5.30
C MET A 95 -4.12 -13.85 5.19
N VAL A 96 -2.95 -13.62 4.61
CA VAL A 96 -2.52 -12.27 4.22
C VAL A 96 -2.91 -12.06 2.77
N SER A 97 -3.90 -11.21 2.52
CA SER A 97 -4.32 -10.86 1.17
C SER A 97 -3.38 -9.82 0.59
N THR A 98 -2.84 -10.12 -0.60
CA THR A 98 -2.02 -9.18 -1.35
C THR A 98 -2.43 -9.12 -2.81
N ASP A 99 -2.09 -8.03 -3.49
CA ASP A 99 -2.27 -7.87 -4.95
C ASP A 99 -1.49 -8.91 -5.78
N GLY A 100 -0.67 -9.76 -5.14
CA GLY A 100 0.04 -10.88 -5.76
C GLY A 100 -0.57 -12.25 -5.47
N GLY A 101 -1.74 -12.28 -4.84
CA GLY A 101 -2.42 -13.48 -4.36
C GLY A 101 -2.23 -13.70 -2.85
N ASP A 102 -3.12 -14.48 -2.27
CA ASP A 102 -3.17 -14.69 -0.82
C ASP A 102 -2.00 -15.53 -0.29
N ILE A 103 -1.57 -15.24 0.94
CA ILE A 103 -0.59 -16.01 1.70
C ILE A 103 -1.32 -16.69 2.85
N ALA A 104 -1.56 -17.99 2.72
CA ALA A 104 -2.23 -18.80 3.74
C ALA A 104 -1.23 -19.81 4.33
N PRO A 105 -0.46 -19.47 5.39
CA PRO A 105 0.38 -20.44 6.07
C PRO A 105 -0.48 -21.56 6.65
N ALA A 106 -0.15 -22.82 6.34
CA ALA A 106 -0.84 -23.95 6.94
C ALA A 106 -0.59 -23.98 8.45
N GLY A 107 -1.65 -24.18 9.24
CA GLY A 107 -1.51 -24.44 10.68
C GLY A 107 -0.90 -25.82 10.95
N ASN A 108 -0.22 -25.96 12.10
CA ASN A 108 0.54 -27.14 12.55
C ASN A 108 -0.29 -28.43 12.85
N THR A 109 -1.60 -28.47 12.59
CA THR A 109 -2.45 -29.60 13.02
C THR A 109 -3.08 -30.29 11.80
N GLY A 110 -2.59 -31.48 11.44
CA GLY A 110 -2.96 -32.15 10.18
C GLY A 110 -4.44 -32.52 10.04
N ASN A 111 -5.21 -31.70 9.32
CA ASN A 111 -6.44 -32.13 8.64
C ASN A 111 -6.87 -31.13 7.55
N CYS A 112 -7.68 -31.62 6.61
CA CYS A 112 -8.28 -30.90 5.47
C CYS A 112 -9.14 -29.65 5.81
N CYS A 113 -9.32 -29.33 7.09
CA CYS A 113 -10.14 -28.23 7.63
C CYS A 113 -9.40 -27.39 8.68
N ASN A 114 -8.06 -27.41 8.69
CA ASN A 114 -7.32 -26.88 9.83
C ASN A 114 -7.21 -25.33 9.81
N PRO A 115 -7.48 -24.63 10.94
CA PRO A 115 -7.27 -23.20 11.03
C PRO A 115 -5.81 -22.87 10.74
N THR A 116 -5.62 -21.95 9.82
CA THR A 116 -4.35 -21.24 9.60
C THR A 116 -3.86 -20.67 10.94
N ASP A 117 -2.56 -20.69 11.18
CA ASP A 117 -1.99 -20.05 12.37
C ASP A 117 -2.19 -18.53 12.27
N LYS A 118 -3.27 -18.04 12.90
CA LYS A 118 -3.64 -16.63 12.90
C LYS A 118 -2.49 -15.75 13.37
N LYS A 119 -1.72 -16.20 14.36
CA LYS A 119 -0.58 -15.43 14.89
C LYS A 119 0.52 -15.30 13.84
N MET A 120 0.80 -16.37 13.11
CA MET A 120 1.75 -16.34 12.00
C MET A 120 1.26 -15.45 10.85
N VAL A 121 -0.04 -15.50 10.51
CA VAL A 121 -0.65 -14.61 9.51
C VAL A 121 -0.52 -13.14 9.92
N GLU A 122 -0.84 -12.82 11.17
CA GLU A 122 -0.72 -11.48 11.74
C GLU A 122 0.73 -11.00 11.73
N GLU A 123 1.69 -11.85 12.12
CA GLU A 123 3.13 -11.53 12.09
C GLU A 123 3.63 -11.25 10.66
N ILE A 124 3.25 -12.08 9.69
CA ILE A 124 3.61 -11.87 8.28
C ILE A 124 3.01 -10.57 7.77
N SER A 125 1.72 -10.31 8.05
CA SER A 125 1.02 -9.08 7.66
C SER A 125 1.68 -7.84 8.27
N GLU A 126 2.01 -7.87 9.56
CA GLU A 126 2.66 -6.77 10.27
C GLU A 126 4.03 -6.46 9.67
N LYS A 127 4.90 -7.46 9.51
CA LYS A 127 6.24 -7.27 8.92
C LYS A 127 6.18 -6.78 7.48
N LEU A 128 5.25 -7.31 6.67
CA LEU A 128 5.03 -6.82 5.31
C LEU A 128 4.59 -5.36 5.30
N GLN A 129 3.69 -4.97 6.20
CA GLN A 129 3.21 -3.60 6.30
C GLN A 129 4.32 -2.66 6.79
N GLU A 130 5.13 -3.06 7.77
CA GLU A 130 6.31 -2.31 8.21
C GLU A 130 7.29 -2.05 7.07
N LEU A 131 7.63 -3.08 6.29
CA LEU A 131 8.55 -2.97 5.16
C LEU A 131 7.96 -2.14 4.01
N LYS A 132 6.66 -2.30 3.73
CA LYS A 132 5.91 -1.44 2.78
C LYS A 132 5.92 0.02 3.20
N VAL A 133 5.72 0.33 4.47
CA VAL A 133 5.73 1.71 4.98
C VAL A 133 7.14 2.28 5.01
N ALA A 134 8.16 1.47 5.34
CA ALA A 134 9.54 1.93 5.44
C ALA A 134 10.21 2.11 4.07
N ARG A 135 9.93 1.23 3.11
CA ARG A 135 10.68 1.12 1.85
C ARG A 135 9.82 1.23 0.59
N GLY A 136 8.50 1.13 0.72
CA GLY A 136 7.57 1.32 -0.38
C GLY A 136 7.30 2.80 -0.67
N ASN A 137 6.26 3.07 -1.48
CA ASN A 137 5.89 4.42 -1.89
C ASN A 137 5.62 5.37 -0.71
N ILE A 138 5.07 4.85 0.40
CA ILE A 138 4.83 5.63 1.62
C ILE A 138 6.17 6.09 2.24
N GLY A 139 7.17 5.21 2.29
CA GLY A 139 8.49 5.52 2.82
C GLY A 139 9.19 6.57 1.96
N LEU A 140 9.10 6.45 0.64
CA LEU A 140 9.64 7.43 -0.30
C LEU A 140 9.02 8.81 -0.10
N MET A 141 7.69 8.90 0.06
CA MET A 141 7.02 10.18 0.33
C MET A 141 7.45 10.81 1.65
N LYS A 142 7.54 10.01 2.73
CA LYS A 142 8.02 10.49 4.03
C LYS A 142 9.45 11.02 3.92
N MET A 143 10.31 10.31 3.18
CA MET A 143 11.68 10.74 2.93
C MET A 143 11.75 12.03 2.10
N HIS A 144 10.94 12.15 1.05
CA HIS A 144 10.87 13.37 0.23
C HIS A 144 10.42 14.57 1.06
N ASN A 145 9.38 14.42 1.90
CA ASN A 145 8.93 15.48 2.80
C ASN A 145 10.05 15.89 3.78
N ALA A 146 10.68 14.91 4.44
CA ALA A 146 11.75 15.19 5.40
C ALA A 146 13.00 15.81 4.76
N ASN A 147 13.35 15.41 3.54
CA ASN A 147 14.46 16.01 2.79
C ASN A 147 14.10 17.43 2.33
N GLY A 148 12.86 17.63 1.89
CA GLY A 148 12.33 18.94 1.54
C GLY A 148 12.44 19.94 2.69
N ASP A 149 11.98 19.57 3.88
CA ASP A 149 12.06 20.42 5.08
C ASP A 149 13.50 20.79 5.43
N LYS A 150 14.43 19.81 5.35
CA LYS A 150 15.85 20.04 5.61
C LYS A 150 16.48 20.97 4.58
N LEU A 151 16.17 20.77 3.30
CA LEU A 151 16.71 21.60 2.22
C LEU A 151 16.17 23.03 2.31
N ALA A 152 14.88 23.20 2.61
CA ALA A 152 14.29 24.51 2.87
C ALA A 152 14.98 25.22 4.05
N HIS A 153 15.30 24.49 5.13
CA HIS A 153 16.06 25.03 6.24
C HIS A 153 17.47 25.48 5.82
N VAL A 154 18.18 24.67 5.03
CA VAL A 154 19.52 25.03 4.50
C VAL A 154 19.44 26.26 3.59
N ALA A 155 18.46 26.31 2.69
CA ALA A 155 18.24 27.47 1.82
C ALA A 155 18.03 28.75 2.64
N ASN A 156 17.18 28.71 3.67
CA ASN A 156 16.95 29.84 4.56
C ASN A 156 18.23 30.28 5.30
N MET A 157 19.07 29.32 5.72
CA MET A 157 20.36 29.63 6.34
C MET A 157 21.33 30.30 5.36
N LEU A 158 21.34 29.87 4.10
CA LEU A 158 22.15 30.48 3.05
C LEU A 158 21.68 31.90 2.75
N ASP A 159 20.36 32.14 2.67
CA ASP A 159 19.80 33.47 2.46
C ASP A 159 20.18 34.43 3.60
N ALA A 160 20.08 33.97 4.84
CA ALA A 160 20.51 34.73 6.01
C ALA A 160 22.02 35.04 5.97
N LEU A 161 22.84 34.09 5.53
CA LEU A 161 24.28 34.27 5.42
C LEU A 161 24.65 35.22 4.27
N ALA A 162 24.00 35.10 3.11
CA ALA A 162 24.18 35.99 1.96
C ALA A 162 23.86 37.44 2.37
N SER A 163 22.71 37.63 3.03
CA SER A 163 22.30 38.92 3.58
C SER A 163 23.33 39.49 4.56
N ALA A 164 23.80 38.68 5.52
CA ALA A 164 24.82 39.10 6.48
C ALA A 164 26.18 39.44 5.85
N LYS A 165 26.49 38.90 4.66
CA LYS A 165 27.72 39.20 3.90
C LYS A 165 27.54 40.29 2.86
N GLY A 166 26.36 40.89 2.75
CA GLY A 166 26.05 41.87 1.71
C GLY A 166 26.19 41.29 0.31
N VAL A 167 25.86 40.00 0.16
CA VAL A 167 25.73 39.32 -1.13
C VAL A 167 24.26 39.42 -1.52
N ASP A 168 24.02 40.04 -2.67
CA ASP A 168 22.68 40.13 -3.25
C ASP A 168 22.36 38.80 -3.94
N ALA A 169 21.96 37.81 -3.14
CA ALA A 169 21.44 36.54 -3.64
C ALA A 169 19.92 36.68 -3.82
N PRO A 170 19.36 36.21 -4.95
CA PRO A 170 17.91 36.21 -5.14
C PRO A 170 17.26 35.37 -4.02
N PRO A 171 16.15 35.79 -3.40
CA PRO A 171 15.52 35.02 -2.32
C PRO A 171 14.97 33.70 -2.86
N CYS A 172 14.98 32.64 -2.03
CA CYS A 172 14.31 31.39 -2.37
C CYS A 172 12.81 31.65 -2.57
N SER A 173 12.33 31.59 -3.82
CA SER A 173 10.89 31.77 -4.11
C SER A 173 10.06 30.50 -3.90
N THR A 174 10.72 29.35 -3.77
CA THR A 174 10.07 28.05 -3.64
C THR A 174 9.70 27.79 -2.18
N VAL A 175 8.40 27.75 -1.91
CA VAL A 175 7.85 27.25 -0.65
C VAL A 175 7.59 25.77 -0.80
N MET A 176 8.18 24.94 0.07
CA MET A 176 7.83 23.53 0.16
C MET A 176 6.40 23.43 0.67
N ASP A 177 5.46 23.07 -0.20
CA ASP A 177 4.06 22.93 0.19
C ASP A 177 3.82 21.53 0.76
N ARG A 178 3.33 21.51 2.00
CA ARG A 178 2.91 20.28 2.67
C ARG A 178 1.40 20.29 2.78
N THR A 179 0.76 19.60 1.84
CA THR A 179 -0.66 19.33 1.93
C THR A 179 -0.92 18.22 2.95
N ASP A 180 -1.35 18.60 4.15
CA ASP A 180 -1.80 17.65 5.18
C ASP A 180 -3.30 17.40 5.02
N PHE A 181 -3.70 16.13 5.07
CA PHE A 181 -5.09 15.73 5.06
C PHE A 181 -5.46 15.08 6.39
N PRO A 182 -6.62 15.41 6.99
CA PRO A 182 -7.05 14.76 8.22
C PRO A 182 -7.35 13.28 7.98
N ASN A 183 -7.20 12.45 9.00
CA ASN A 183 -7.70 11.08 8.93
C ASN A 183 -9.24 11.12 9.00
N VAL A 184 -9.91 10.58 7.98
CA VAL A 184 -11.38 10.56 7.89
C VAL A 184 -11.85 9.11 7.79
N THR A 185 -12.99 8.79 8.39
CA THR A 185 -13.62 7.47 8.27
C THR A 185 -15.05 7.64 7.83
N TYR A 186 -15.41 6.99 6.73
CA TYR A 186 -16.77 6.92 6.23
C TYR A 186 -17.35 5.54 6.52
N ASP A 187 -18.61 5.54 6.97
CA ASP A 187 -19.45 4.36 6.89
C ASP A 187 -19.95 4.24 5.46
N VAL A 188 -19.54 3.19 4.78
CA VAL A 188 -19.86 2.95 3.37
C VAL A 188 -20.65 1.66 3.20
N GLN A 189 -21.28 1.20 4.28
CA GLN A 189 -22.13 0.02 4.28
C GLN A 189 -23.25 0.16 3.26
N ASN A 190 -23.39 -0.86 2.42
CA ASN A 190 -24.50 -0.97 1.50
C ASN A 190 -25.68 -1.69 2.21
N TRP A 191 -26.92 -1.17 2.07
CA TRP A 191 -28.09 -1.76 2.71
C TRP A 191 -28.42 -3.19 2.25
N GLN A 192 -28.02 -3.58 1.03
CA GLN A 192 -28.16 -4.98 0.57
C GLN A 192 -27.17 -5.93 1.25
N GLU A 193 -26.10 -5.43 1.85
CA GLU A 193 -25.16 -6.25 2.64
C GLU A 193 -25.78 -6.69 3.97
N VAL A 194 -26.98 -6.20 4.34
CA VAL A 194 -27.72 -6.66 5.52
C VAL A 194 -28.80 -7.67 5.09
N PRO A 195 -28.52 -8.99 5.10
CA PRO A 195 -29.52 -9.97 4.70
C PRO A 195 -30.76 -9.93 5.60
N LEU A 196 -31.93 -9.87 4.96
CA LEU A 196 -33.26 -9.85 5.59
C LEU A 196 -33.50 -11.02 6.56
N CYS A 197 -32.82 -12.16 6.36
CA CYS A 197 -32.93 -13.37 7.17
C CYS A 197 -32.03 -13.39 8.41
N CYS A 198 -31.10 -12.44 8.56
CA CYS A 198 -30.21 -12.33 9.72
C CYS A 198 -30.26 -10.91 10.30
N ARG A 199 -31.43 -10.49 10.80
CA ARG A 199 -31.62 -9.23 11.56
C ARG A 199 -30.91 -9.25 12.94
N GLY A 200 -29.62 -9.60 12.96
CA GLY A 200 -28.69 -9.36 14.06
C GLY A 200 -27.86 -8.13 13.73
N LYS A 201 -28.03 -7.07 14.52
CA LYS A 201 -27.73 -5.67 14.19
C LYS A 201 -26.25 -5.23 14.16
N GLU A 202 -25.26 -6.11 14.20
CA GLU A 202 -23.86 -5.67 14.43
C GLU A 202 -22.79 -6.38 13.58
N SER A 203 -23.18 -7.33 12.72
CA SER A 203 -22.22 -8.23 12.07
C SER A 203 -21.74 -7.77 10.70
N TYR A 204 -22.41 -6.76 10.12
CA TYR A 204 -22.10 -6.22 8.80
C TYR A 204 -21.57 -4.80 8.95
N ALA A 205 -20.35 -4.56 8.49
CA ALA A 205 -19.74 -3.24 8.55
C ALA A 205 -18.76 -3.08 7.38
N SER A 206 -19.03 -2.10 6.53
CA SER A 206 -18.11 -1.69 5.47
C SER A 206 -17.66 -0.26 5.77
N LYS A 207 -16.37 -0.06 6.03
CA LYS A 207 -15.79 1.25 6.36
C LYS A 207 -14.67 1.60 5.40
N LEU A 208 -14.66 2.85 4.96
CA LEU A 208 -13.58 3.44 4.18
C LEU A 208 -12.84 4.45 5.05
N HIS A 209 -11.60 4.14 5.40
CA HIS A 209 -10.70 5.03 6.12
C HIS A 209 -9.78 5.72 5.12
N LEU A 210 -9.75 7.06 5.13
CA LEU A 210 -8.79 7.87 4.41
C LEU A 210 -7.68 8.26 5.38
N GLU A 211 -6.61 7.47 5.42
CA GLU A 211 -5.43 7.74 6.25
C GLU A 211 -4.51 8.75 5.54
N GLU A 212 -3.40 9.14 6.19
CA GLU A 212 -2.47 10.16 5.69
C GLU A 212 -1.91 9.82 4.30
N PHE A 213 -1.55 8.56 4.03
CA PHE A 213 -0.87 8.15 2.78
C PHE A 213 -1.53 7.03 2.00
N GLU A 214 -2.55 6.40 2.58
CA GLU A 214 -3.28 5.30 1.96
C GLU A 214 -4.75 5.32 2.35
N ILE A 215 -5.56 4.65 1.53
CA ILE A 215 -6.91 4.27 1.91
C ILE A 215 -6.87 2.92 2.60
N LYS A 216 -7.78 2.70 3.53
CA LYS A 216 -8.06 1.38 4.11
C LYS A 216 -9.54 1.10 4.02
N PHE A 217 -9.89 0.11 3.22
CA PHE A 217 -11.24 -0.43 3.13
C PHE A 217 -11.35 -1.66 4.02
N THR A 218 -12.33 -1.68 4.90
CA THR A 218 -12.64 -2.83 5.74
C THR A 218 -14.05 -3.27 5.46
N ASN A 219 -14.25 -4.56 5.18
CA ASN A 219 -15.57 -5.17 5.06
C ASN A 219 -15.63 -6.35 6.01
N ARG A 220 -16.65 -6.36 6.85
CA ARG A 220 -16.93 -7.44 7.78
C ARG A 220 -18.34 -7.93 7.55
N THR A 221 -18.48 -9.23 7.47
CA THR A 221 -19.74 -9.96 7.53
C THR A 221 -19.60 -11.08 8.57
N PRO A 222 -20.69 -11.78 8.95
CA PRO A 222 -20.59 -13.00 9.75
C PRO A 222 -19.70 -14.09 9.14
N CYS A 223 -19.54 -14.10 7.82
CA CYS A 223 -18.92 -15.20 7.08
C CYS A 223 -17.49 -14.88 6.60
N TYR A 224 -17.16 -13.59 6.48
CA TYR A 224 -15.86 -13.17 6.00
C TYR A 224 -15.48 -11.81 6.57
N GLN A 225 -14.19 -11.57 6.68
CA GLN A 225 -13.63 -10.26 6.91
C GLN A 225 -12.54 -10.00 5.87
N THR A 226 -12.67 -8.89 5.15
CA THR A 226 -11.62 -8.41 4.25
C THR A 226 -11.15 -7.04 4.72
N ASN A 227 -9.85 -6.85 4.57
CA ASN A 227 -9.18 -5.58 4.79
C ASN A 227 -8.35 -5.33 3.53
N SER A 228 -8.37 -4.11 3.03
CA SER A 228 -7.62 -3.71 1.85
C SER A 228 -7.02 -2.33 2.05
N ARG A 229 -5.70 -2.24 2.04
CA ARG A 229 -4.95 -0.98 2.06
C ARG A 229 -4.38 -0.66 0.70
N ARG A 230 -4.47 0.61 0.28
CA ARG A 230 -3.86 1.06 -0.97
C ARG A 230 -3.33 2.48 -0.89
N PRO A 231 -2.03 2.71 -1.19
CA PRO A 231 -1.48 4.06 -1.29
C PRO A 231 -2.20 4.91 -2.33
N TYR A 232 -2.34 6.22 -2.08
CA TYR A 232 -2.98 7.14 -3.03
C TYR A 232 -2.31 7.14 -4.42
N ALA A 233 -0.99 6.90 -4.46
CA ALA A 233 -0.21 6.77 -5.69
C ALA A 233 -0.57 5.55 -6.56
N GLN A 234 -1.20 4.54 -5.97
CA GLN A 234 -1.62 3.32 -6.65
C GLN A 234 -3.12 3.30 -6.95
N LEU A 235 -3.87 4.36 -6.61
CA LEU A 235 -5.28 4.42 -6.96
C LEU A 235 -5.43 4.58 -8.48
N GLY A 236 -6.16 3.65 -9.08
CA GLY A 236 -6.66 3.73 -10.45
C GLY A 236 -7.66 4.87 -10.61
N VAL A 237 -8.68 4.68 -11.44
CA VAL A 237 -9.72 5.71 -11.61
C VAL A 237 -10.45 5.92 -10.28
N VAL A 238 -10.60 7.20 -9.90
CA VAL A 238 -11.48 7.65 -8.81
C VAL A 238 -12.53 8.50 -9.48
N ALA A 239 -13.73 7.96 -9.64
CA ALA A 239 -14.81 8.64 -10.34
C ALA A 239 -16.16 8.30 -9.71
N GLU A 240 -17.04 9.29 -9.71
CA GLU A 240 -18.45 9.07 -9.49
C GLU A 240 -19.03 8.30 -10.68
N GLN A 241 -19.91 7.36 -10.38
CA GLN A 241 -20.65 6.59 -11.36
C GLN A 241 -22.11 6.56 -10.97
N ASP A 242 -22.97 6.86 -11.95
CA ASP A 242 -24.37 6.52 -11.84
C ASP A 242 -24.50 5.01 -11.93
N VAL A 243 -25.21 4.44 -10.97
CA VAL A 243 -25.46 3.00 -10.89
C VAL A 243 -26.95 2.77 -10.80
N GLU A 244 -27.45 1.97 -11.73
CA GLU A 244 -28.76 1.37 -11.55
C GLU A 244 -28.61 0.30 -10.48
N VAL A 245 -29.30 0.48 -9.36
CA VAL A 245 -29.35 -0.55 -8.33
C VAL A 245 -30.51 -1.46 -8.68
N PRO A 246 -30.26 -2.68 -9.21
CA PRO A 246 -31.33 -3.64 -9.40
C PRO A 246 -31.98 -3.91 -8.04
N CYS A 247 -33.30 -3.89 -7.99
CA CYS A 247 -34.02 -4.41 -6.83
C CYS A 247 -33.64 -5.90 -6.75
N ALA A 248 -32.70 -6.24 -5.86
CA ALA A 248 -32.08 -7.58 -5.80
C ALA A 248 -33.07 -8.70 -5.42
N TYR A 249 -34.34 -8.36 -5.24
CA TYR A 249 -35.41 -9.31 -5.01
C TYR A 249 -36.44 -9.18 -6.13
N ASP A 250 -36.53 -10.24 -6.94
CA ASP A 250 -37.66 -10.61 -7.82
C ASP A 250 -39.03 -10.66 -7.07
N CYS A 251 -39.08 -10.27 -5.80
CA CYS A 251 -40.22 -10.45 -4.90
C CYS A 251 -41.17 -9.23 -4.88
N CYS A 252 -40.77 -8.08 -5.43
CA CYS A 252 -41.64 -6.90 -5.55
C CYS A 252 -41.37 -6.17 -6.86
N SER A 253 -42.40 -5.62 -7.48
CA SER A 253 -42.35 -4.73 -8.65
C SER A 253 -41.72 -3.37 -8.32
N CYS A 254 -40.45 -3.37 -7.91
CA CYS A 254 -39.63 -2.18 -7.70
C CYS A 254 -38.83 -1.92 -8.98
N GLU A 255 -39.07 -0.77 -9.61
CA GLU A 255 -38.19 -0.27 -10.67
C GLU A 255 -36.77 -0.03 -10.10
N PRO A 256 -35.71 -0.14 -10.92
CA PRO A 256 -34.37 0.22 -10.49
C PRO A 256 -34.36 1.63 -9.92
N VAL A 257 -33.88 1.79 -8.69
CA VAL A 257 -33.66 3.12 -8.13
C VAL A 257 -32.28 3.55 -8.61
N GLY A 258 -32.20 4.66 -9.33
CA GLY A 258 -30.92 5.28 -9.67
C GLY A 258 -30.16 5.63 -8.39
N GLY A 259 -28.89 5.27 -8.31
CA GLY A 259 -28.00 5.59 -7.21
C GLY A 259 -26.63 6.03 -7.72
N HIS A 260 -25.74 6.41 -6.79
CA HIS A 260 -24.37 6.82 -7.10
C HIS A 260 -23.36 5.91 -6.41
N ALA A 261 -22.27 5.62 -7.10
CA ALA A 261 -21.14 4.88 -6.59
C ALA A 261 -19.86 5.70 -6.76
N VAL A 262 -18.88 5.46 -5.90
CA VAL A 262 -17.49 5.86 -6.16
C VAL A 262 -16.74 4.63 -6.60
N GLU A 263 -16.22 4.62 -7.82
CA GLU A 263 -15.25 3.60 -8.23
C GLU A 263 -13.89 3.95 -7.64
N VAL A 264 -13.30 3.00 -6.91
CA VAL A 264 -11.97 3.10 -6.33
C VAL A 264 -11.20 1.85 -6.74
N ASP A 265 -10.44 1.98 -7.84
CA ASP A 265 -9.65 0.89 -8.42
C ASP A 265 -10.45 -0.41 -8.63
N GLY A 266 -11.57 -0.30 -9.36
CA GLY A 266 -12.47 -1.42 -9.63
C GLY A 266 -13.38 -1.83 -8.48
N VAL A 267 -13.19 -1.32 -7.26
CA VAL A 267 -14.13 -1.51 -6.14
C VAL A 267 -15.17 -0.40 -6.17
N ARG A 268 -16.46 -0.77 -6.19
CA ARG A 268 -17.56 0.19 -6.11
C ARG A 268 -17.95 0.41 -4.66
N VAL A 269 -17.77 1.65 -4.19
CA VAL A 269 -18.22 2.11 -2.88
C VAL A 269 -19.60 2.73 -3.03
N GLN A 270 -20.63 2.14 -2.40
CA GLN A 270 -22.04 2.51 -2.55
C GLN A 270 -22.73 2.63 -1.18
N PRO A 271 -22.45 3.70 -0.40
CA PRO A 271 -23.12 3.92 0.87
C PRO A 271 -24.63 3.90 0.68
N ARG A 272 -25.32 3.06 1.46
CA ARG A 272 -26.79 2.92 1.41
C ARG A 272 -27.37 2.77 0.00
N LEU A 273 -26.81 1.84 -0.78
CA LEU A 273 -27.21 1.60 -2.19
C LEU A 273 -27.04 2.83 -3.09
N GLY A 274 -26.09 3.71 -2.77
CA GLY A 274 -25.85 4.91 -3.56
C GLY A 274 -26.95 5.97 -3.44
N MET A 275 -27.86 5.85 -2.47
CA MET A 275 -28.87 6.88 -2.19
C MET A 275 -28.28 8.11 -1.48
N GLU A 276 -27.06 8.00 -0.95
CA GLU A 276 -26.34 9.13 -0.35
C GLU A 276 -25.42 9.82 -1.37
N THR A 277 -26.01 10.45 -2.38
CA THR A 277 -25.29 11.13 -3.47
C THR A 277 -24.23 12.10 -2.96
N GLU A 278 -24.57 12.96 -2.00
CA GLU A 278 -23.66 13.95 -1.43
C GLU A 278 -22.47 13.30 -0.72
N LEU A 279 -22.67 12.15 -0.09
CA LEU A 279 -21.60 11.39 0.53
C LEU A 279 -20.68 10.76 -0.52
N CYS A 280 -21.24 10.17 -1.58
CA CYS A 280 -20.45 9.67 -2.71
C CYS A 280 -19.60 10.79 -3.35
N GLN A 281 -20.19 11.97 -3.58
CA GLN A 281 -19.49 13.14 -4.09
C GLN A 281 -18.36 13.59 -3.17
N THR A 282 -18.64 13.66 -1.87
CA THR A 282 -17.64 14.03 -0.87
C THR A 282 -16.47 13.05 -0.87
N ILE A 283 -16.76 11.74 -0.88
CA ILE A 283 -15.74 10.69 -0.92
C ILE A 283 -14.91 10.78 -2.21
N ALA A 284 -15.55 10.91 -3.38
CA ALA A 284 -14.86 11.00 -4.66
C ALA A 284 -13.95 12.24 -4.74
N MET A 285 -14.46 13.39 -4.31
CA MET A 285 -13.71 14.64 -4.26
C MET A 285 -12.50 14.55 -3.32
N GLU A 286 -12.68 14.04 -2.10
CA GLU A 286 -11.58 13.88 -1.14
C GLU A 286 -10.53 12.89 -1.64
N LEU A 287 -10.94 11.74 -2.17
CA LEU A 287 -10.03 10.74 -2.74
C LEU A 287 -9.25 11.31 -3.92
N GLN A 288 -9.91 12.05 -4.82
CA GLN A 288 -9.26 12.67 -5.96
C GLN A 288 -8.27 13.75 -5.52
N ALA A 289 -8.63 14.58 -4.54
CA ALA A 289 -7.72 15.59 -3.99
C ALA A 289 -6.46 14.94 -3.37
N ARG A 290 -6.63 13.89 -2.57
CA ARG A 290 -5.51 13.14 -1.98
C ARG A 290 -4.68 12.43 -3.05
N LYS A 291 -5.32 11.83 -4.06
CA LYS A 291 -4.64 11.20 -5.19
C LYS A 291 -3.77 12.19 -5.96
N VAL A 292 -4.24 13.42 -6.18
CA VAL A 292 -3.44 14.45 -6.85
C VAL A 292 -2.27 14.90 -5.96
N ALA A 293 -2.53 15.22 -4.70
CA ALA A 293 -1.52 15.78 -3.79
C ALA A 293 -0.48 14.76 -3.27
N LEU A 294 -0.88 13.50 -3.11
CA LEU A 294 -0.06 12.43 -2.51
C LEU A 294 0.22 11.27 -3.47
N GLY A 295 -0.41 11.26 -4.64
CA GLY A 295 -0.11 10.28 -5.67
C GLY A 295 1.13 10.63 -6.47
N ASN A 296 1.29 9.97 -7.63
CA ASN A 296 2.46 10.17 -8.49
C ASN A 296 2.61 11.63 -8.95
N ILE A 297 1.50 12.34 -9.17
CA ILE A 297 1.51 13.75 -9.58
C ILE A 297 2.12 14.62 -8.48
N GLY A 298 1.62 14.51 -7.24
CA GLY A 298 2.15 15.26 -6.11
C GLY A 298 3.60 14.91 -5.79
N GLN A 299 4.01 13.65 -5.97
CA GLN A 299 5.42 13.25 -5.81
C GLN A 299 6.33 13.92 -6.84
N LEU A 300 5.91 14.03 -8.09
CA LEU A 300 6.64 14.74 -9.14
C LEU A 300 6.75 16.23 -8.83
N GLN A 301 5.63 16.87 -8.46
CA GLN A 301 5.61 18.28 -8.07
C GLN A 301 6.54 18.57 -6.89
N LYS A 302 6.57 17.70 -5.88
CA LYS A 302 7.53 17.79 -4.77
C LYS A 302 8.97 17.62 -5.22
N GLY A 303 9.23 16.70 -6.17
CA GLY A 303 10.54 16.54 -6.78
C GLY A 303 11.02 17.81 -7.49
N GLU A 304 10.11 18.50 -8.19
CA GLU A 304 10.39 19.79 -8.84
C GLU A 304 10.71 20.88 -7.81
N GLN A 305 9.90 21.00 -6.74
CA GLN A 305 10.16 21.95 -5.65
C GLN A 305 11.52 21.69 -4.99
N ILE A 306 11.84 20.44 -4.67
CA ILE A 306 13.14 20.05 -4.11
C ILE A 306 14.28 20.46 -5.04
N ARG A 307 14.15 20.19 -6.34
CA ARG A 307 15.15 20.58 -7.34
C ARG A 307 15.37 22.09 -7.35
N ASP A 308 14.29 22.87 -7.30
CA ASP A 308 14.38 24.33 -7.32
C ASP A 308 15.06 24.87 -6.04
N VAL A 309 14.76 24.30 -4.87
CA VAL A 309 15.44 24.63 -3.61
C VAL A 309 16.93 24.29 -3.67
N VAL A 310 17.29 23.15 -4.27
CA VAL A 310 18.70 22.76 -4.45
C VAL A 310 19.42 23.73 -5.37
N ASN A 311 18.83 24.08 -6.52
CA ASN A 311 19.43 25.03 -7.46
C ASN A 311 19.64 26.41 -6.81
N HIS A 312 18.68 26.85 -6.00
CA HIS A 312 18.79 28.08 -5.23
C HIS A 312 19.92 28.02 -4.19
N ALA A 313 20.02 26.91 -3.46
CA ALA A 313 21.08 26.68 -2.48
C ALA A 313 22.47 26.64 -3.13
N GLU A 314 22.61 25.98 -4.29
CA GLU A 314 23.86 25.97 -5.07
C GLU A 314 24.27 27.39 -5.49
N THR A 315 23.35 28.14 -6.10
CA THR A 315 23.61 29.52 -6.56
C THR A 315 23.99 30.45 -5.41
N SER A 316 23.26 30.36 -4.28
CA SER A 316 23.51 31.18 -3.10
C SER A 316 24.86 30.86 -2.47
N LEU A 317 25.20 29.57 -2.38
CA LEU A 317 26.49 29.13 -1.86
C LEU A 317 27.65 29.61 -2.74
N GLU A 318 27.52 29.49 -4.07
CA GLU A 318 28.53 29.99 -5.02
C GLU A 318 28.76 31.49 -4.86
N ALA A 319 27.70 32.29 -4.77
CA ALA A 319 27.79 33.74 -4.58
C ALA A 319 28.50 34.11 -3.26
N ILE A 320 28.19 33.39 -2.16
CA ILE A 320 28.86 33.56 -0.87
C ILE A 320 30.34 33.17 -0.97
N MET A 321 30.66 32.03 -1.57
CA MET A 321 32.04 31.56 -1.73
C MET A 321 32.88 32.52 -2.57
N GLN A 322 32.31 33.05 -3.66
CA GLN A 322 32.97 34.05 -4.50
C GLN A 322 33.27 35.32 -3.70
N LYS A 323 32.32 35.80 -2.88
CA LYS A 323 32.53 36.96 -2.00
C LYS A 323 33.63 36.73 -0.97
N LEU A 324 33.78 35.49 -0.49
CA LEU A 324 34.82 35.08 0.46
C LEU A 324 36.17 34.78 -0.21
N GLY A 325 36.26 34.79 -1.54
CA GLY A 325 37.47 34.45 -2.28
C GLY A 325 37.84 32.97 -2.21
N VAL A 326 36.88 32.08 -1.89
CA VAL A 326 37.09 30.64 -1.84
C VAL A 326 36.84 30.06 -3.23
N GLN A 327 37.79 29.28 -3.76
CA GLN A 327 37.60 28.58 -5.03
C GLN A 327 36.58 27.43 -4.86
N VAL A 328 35.53 27.45 -5.67
CA VAL A 328 34.55 26.35 -5.73
C VAL A 328 35.15 25.22 -6.57
N PRO A 329 35.23 23.99 -6.08
CA PRO A 329 35.66 22.85 -6.90
C PRO A 329 34.68 22.66 -8.06
N SER A 330 35.19 22.44 -9.27
CA SER A 330 34.36 22.22 -10.45
C SER A 330 33.49 20.97 -10.28
N LYS A 331 32.21 21.07 -10.65
CA LYS A 331 31.28 19.94 -10.67
C LYS A 331 31.89 18.82 -11.54
N PRO A 332 31.99 17.57 -11.06
CA PRO A 332 32.39 16.45 -11.91
C PRO A 332 31.35 16.25 -13.02
N GLU A 333 31.81 16.12 -14.26
CA GLU A 333 30.98 15.78 -15.44
C GLU A 333 30.26 14.44 -15.29
#